data_AF-A0A936GZR5-F1
#
_entry.id   AF-A0A936GZR5-F1
#
_cell.length_a   1.000
_cell.length_b   1.000
_cell.length_c   1.000
_cell.angle_alpha   90.00
_cell.angle_beta   90.00
_cell.angle_gamma   90.00
#
_symmetry.space_group_name_H-M   'P 1'
#
loop_
_entity.id
_entity.type
_entity.pdbx_description
1 polymer ?
#
loop_
_entity_poly.entity_id
_entity_poly.type
_entity_poly.pdbx_seq_one_letter_code
_entity_poly.pdbx_strand_id
1 'polypeptide(L)' 'MKIIFVLIGLSLLLAIGFLISFLWAVKSGQYKDDFTPSMRILHDDPQSTSKKQN' A
#
# COMPACT_ATOMS: atom_id res chain seq x y z
N MET A 1 12.52 14.00 -37.02
CA MET A 1 11.07 13.92 -36.74
C MET A 1 10.58 12.53 -36.30
N LYS A 2 11.15 11.42 -36.81
CA LYS A 2 10.81 10.06 -36.31
C LYS A 2 11.02 9.84 -34.80
N ILE A 3 12.05 10.47 -34.22
CA ILE A 3 12.38 10.31 -32.79
C ILE A 3 11.27 10.81 -31.86
N ILE A 4 10.51 11.83 -32.28
CA ILE A 4 9.42 12.41 -31.49
C ILE A 4 8.30 11.39 -31.29
N PHE A 5 7.96 10.63 -32.32
CA PHE A 5 6.96 9.56 -32.23
C PHE A 5 7.39 8.44 -31.28
N VAL A 6 8.69 8.10 -31.25
CA VAL A 6 9.25 7.12 -30.31
C VAL A 6 9.18 7.63 -28.87
N LEU A 7 9.54 8.90 -28.64
CA LEU A 7 9.47 9.52 -27.32
C LEU A 7 8.02 9.59 -26.80
N ILE A 8 7.06 9.93 -27.66
CA ILE A 8 5.64 9.97 -27.31
C ILE A 8 5.14 8.56 -26.94
N GLY A 9 5.50 7.53 -27.71
CA GLY A 9 5.14 6.16 -27.39
C GLY A 9 5.72 5.72 -26.05
N LEU A 10 6.99 6.01 -25.81
CA LEU A 10 7.69 5.64 -24.57
C LEU A 10 7.11 6.36 -23.33
N SER A 11 6.82 7.66 -23.44
CA SER A 11 6.24 8.43 -22.33
C SER A 11 4.83 7.98 -22.01
N LEU A 12 4.02 7.65 -23.02
CA LEU A 12 2.67 7.12 -22.83
C LEU A 12 2.70 5.74 -22.15
N LEU A 13 3.64 4.87 -22.56
CA LEU A 13 3.82 3.55 -21.97
C LEU A 13 4.21 3.67 -20.49
N LEU A 14 5.13 4.57 -20.15
CA LEU A 14 5.48 4.87 -18.76
C LEU A 14 4.28 5.41 -17.97
N ALA A 15 3.54 6.36 -18.52
CA ALA A 15 2.37 6.94 -17.85
C ALA A 15 1.29 5.87 -17.55
N ILE A 16 0.99 5.00 -18.52
CA ILE A 16 0.05 3.88 -18.33
C ILE A 16 0.60 2.88 -17.30
N GLY A 17 1.88 2.56 -17.35
CA GLY A 17 2.53 1.67 -16.38
C GLY A 17 2.41 2.19 -14.95
N PHE A 18 2.69 3.48 -14.74
CA PHE A 18 2.50 4.13 -13.45
C PHE A 18 1.04 4.13 -13.00
N LEU A 19 0.10 4.42 -13.90
CA LEU A 19 -1.33 4.42 -13.59
C LEU A 19 -1.81 3.02 -13.15
N ILE A 20 -1.43 1.97 -13.87
CA ILE A 20 -1.79 0.58 -13.52
C ILE A 20 -1.20 0.20 -12.16
N SER A 21 0.10 0.51 -11.95
CA SER A 21 0.76 0.24 -10.68
C SER A 21 0.11 0.99 -9.51
N PHE A 22 -0.29 2.24 -9.72
CA PHE A 22 -0.98 3.05 -8.73
C PHE A 22 -2.35 2.46 -8.37
N LEU A 23 -3.17 2.11 -9.36
CA LEU A 23 -4.48 1.50 -9.13
C LEU A 23 -4.35 0.14 -8.41
N TRP A 24 -3.33 -0.65 -8.76
CA TRP A 24 -3.04 -1.91 -8.08
C TRP A 24 -2.67 -1.70 -6.60
N ALA A 25 -1.80 -0.72 -6.30
CA ALA A 25 -1.39 -0.39 -4.93
C ALA A 25 -2.55 0.11 -4.06
N VAL A 26 -3.43 0.95 -4.63
CA VAL A 26 -4.65 1.40 -3.95
C VAL A 26 -5.58 0.22 -3.67
N LYS A 27 -5.78 -0.67 -4.66
CA LYS A 27 -6.64 -1.85 -4.51
C LYS A 27 -6.06 -2.90 -3.55
N SER A 28 -4.73 -3.02 -3.45
CA SER A 28 -4.08 -4.03 -2.59
C SER A 28 -4.24 -3.74 -1.10
N GLY A 29 -4.83 -2.60 -0.73
CA GLY A 29 -5.09 -2.28 0.68
C GLY A 29 -3.82 -2.08 1.49
N GLN A 30 -2.71 -1.68 0.86
CA GLN A 30 -1.48 -1.30 1.58
C GLN A 30 -1.73 -0.15 2.57
N TYR A 31 -2.77 0.66 2.33
CA TYR A 31 -3.20 1.75 3.20
C TYR A 31 -4.08 1.32 4.37
N LYS A 32 -4.20 0.02 4.67
CA LYS A 32 -5.04 -0.47 5.78
C LYS A 32 -4.33 -0.47 7.14
N ASP A 33 -3.04 -0.15 7.16
CA ASP A 33 -2.26 -0.03 8.40
C ASP A 33 -2.36 1.40 8.95
N ASP A 34 -3.58 1.83 9.27
CA ASP A 34 -3.86 3.14 9.87
C ASP A 34 -3.51 3.17 11.38
N PHE A 35 -3.20 2.01 11.97
CA PHE A 35 -2.93 1.85 13.39
C PHE A 35 -1.49 1.43 13.64
N THR A 36 -0.66 2.43 13.95
CA THR A 36 0.74 2.24 14.33
C THR A 36 0.88 1.21 15.47
N PRO A 37 1.87 0.29 15.42
CA PRO A 37 2.07 -0.74 16.45
C PRO A 37 2.19 -0.17 17.87
N SER A 38 2.68 1.06 18.03
CA SER A 38 2.77 1.75 19.33
C SER A 38 1.40 2.04 19.97
N MET A 39 0.36 2.29 19.17
CA MET A 39 -1.00 2.51 19.67
C MET A 39 -1.68 1.20 20.04
N ARG A 40 -1.36 0.11 19.32
CA ARG A 40 -1.86 -1.23 19.65
C ARG A 40 -1.42 -1.66 21.05
N ILE A 41 -0.16 -1.45 21.40
CA ILE A 41 0.40 -1.83 22.71
C ILE A 41 -0.20 -1.02 23.86
N LEU A 42 -0.64 0.22 23.62
CA LEU A 42 -1.23 1.08 24.66
C LEU A 42 -2.73 0.80 24.87
N HIS A 43 -3.41 0.24 23.85
CA HIS A 43 -4.84 -0.10 23.88
C HIS A 43 -5.10 -1.60 24.13
N ASP A 44 -4.09 -2.46 23.93
CA ASP A 44 -4.11 -3.85 24.36
C ASP A 44 -3.93 -3.89 25.89
N ASP A 45 -5.06 -3.87 26.59
CA ASP A 45 -5.11 -3.97 28.05
C ASP A 45 -4.38 -5.26 28.49
N PRO A 46 -3.34 -5.19 29.35
CA PRO A 46 -2.57 -6.36 29.80
C PRO A 46 -3.38 -7.39 30.61
N GLN A 47 -4.68 -7.16 30.83
CA GLN A 47 -5.54 -7.92 31.73
C GLN A 47 -6.16 -9.20 31.14
N SER A 48 -5.65 -9.73 30.02
CA SER A 48 -6.15 -11.00 29.44
C SER A 48 -5.25 -12.22 29.63
N THR A 49 -4.04 -12.08 30.20
CA THR A 49 -3.12 -13.22 30.36
C THR A 49 -3.36 -14.08 31.62
N SER A 50 -4.32 -13.76 32.48
CA SER A 50 -4.50 -14.46 33.77
C SER A 50 -5.64 -15.50 33.85
N LYS A 51 -6.45 -15.75 32.81
CA LYS A 51 -7.62 -16.63 33.00
C LYS A 51 -8.03 -17.46 31.79
N LYS A 52 -7.11 -18.23 31.23
CA LYS A 52 -7.48 -19.40 30.41
C LYS A 52 -6.35 -20.43 30.36
N GLN A 53 -6.14 -21.10 31.48
CA GLN A 53 -5.39 -22.34 31.54
C GLN A 53 -6.24 -23.33 32.33
N ASN A 54 -7.02 -24.13 31.59
CA ASN A 54 -7.47 -25.44 32.03
C ASN A 54 -6.33 -26.42 31.76
#